data_AF-A0A6B1I5M4-F1
#
_entry.id   AF-A0A6B1I5M4-F1
#
_cell.length_a   1.000
_cell.length_b   1.000
_cell.length_c   1.000
_cell.angle_alpha   90.00
_cell.angle_beta   90.00
_cell.angle_gamma   90.00
#
_symmetry.space_group_name_H-M   'P 1'
#
loop_
_entity.id
_entity.type
_entity.pdbx_description
1 polymer ?
#
loop_
_entity_poly.entity_id
_entity_poly.type
_entity_poly.pdbx_seq_one_letter_code
_entity_poly.pdbx_strand_id
1 'polypeptide(L)'
;MRAWRALLWKESREELPKVLVGLGLCAVVVALRQNAEFNAEFAQDFGMWITISILVCGGVLGMGLVAKESSKGTLPFLLGKPLSAVEVLLPKYVVGAVALLVLAAGAWVTVYVDLEGLASRGFSTYSHSGAWYPSVKRLVEEVGYVNMLLFSLTPGLIAYSVIFACSTMADHPLKGAALGTLLLIVLIPSADNVLKYFPALKPLFSFNPGISFRGTVVRIVENSWGYLVRVGATAAVMAAGVVVSIALLRRFRGVSIGWKPIVIGWLALIALINLMNLTHEPSPPKPGPLSVLTPEEGAYLDLAVVGDRGYVATEGGLAVVDLRDPTKPELLAAAEVPLWLMSRVAVVDSLAYLLGRRKGLPADSLGIAVFSVGDPAHPVFKGYRIIGNDIEEFWNWDRCGAGLTLSGRWGDKLGLVSFTLDVEGLPARADELVVEKLPEGYQDDFRGWWEHKLSVHVHNERIWVGYRDGFLAVDARNLGELQETVRVEMGDYNSEYDSHKSRPITREGHTLYVHRYWPGNLVAFDIADPNRPREIEYWFFTARNTIKIIDDWVYSTSRNGLSVDRLTDYRTYEDVGYWQVPDELRSSSSISRNWKRLHLVRGHFYTLIGRSLMVFSPEQIKGGRP
;
A
#
# COMPACT_ATOMS: atom_id res chain seq x y z
N MET A 1 -7.59 -18.76 50.27
CA MET A 1 -8.66 -17.90 49.71
C MET A 1 -8.81 -16.53 50.38
N ARG A 2 -8.86 -16.39 51.72
CA ARG A 2 -9.03 -15.06 52.38
C ARG A 2 -7.89 -14.05 52.10
N ALA A 3 -6.63 -14.49 52.16
CA ALA A 3 -5.47 -13.61 51.91
C ALA A 3 -5.37 -13.14 50.45
N TRP A 4 -5.72 -14.01 49.50
CA TRP A 4 -5.70 -13.69 48.06
C TRP A 4 -6.73 -12.60 47.70
N ARG A 5 -7.94 -12.69 48.28
CA ARG A 5 -8.96 -11.64 48.14
C ARG A 5 -8.52 -10.31 48.74
N ALA A 6 -7.88 -10.35 49.91
CA ALA A 6 -7.37 -9.14 50.57
C ALA A 6 -6.24 -8.47 49.75
N LEU A 7 -5.34 -9.27 49.16
CA LEU A 7 -4.30 -8.77 48.26
C LEU A 7 -4.89 -8.16 46.99
N LEU A 8 -5.82 -8.85 46.32
CA LEU A 8 -6.50 -8.30 45.15
C LEU A 8 -7.18 -6.96 45.47
N TRP A 9 -7.87 -6.87 46.60
CA TRP A 9 -8.50 -5.62 47.04
C TRP A 9 -7.49 -4.50 47.28
N LYS A 10 -6.38 -4.80 47.97
CA LYS A 10 -5.29 -3.84 48.23
C LYS A 10 -4.70 -3.33 46.91
N GLU A 11 -4.26 -4.23 46.03
CA GLU A 11 -3.62 -3.86 44.77
C GLU A 11 -4.60 -3.09 43.87
N SER A 12 -5.88 -3.48 43.83
CA SER A 12 -6.90 -2.74 43.08
C SER A 12 -7.03 -1.30 43.56
N ARG A 13 -7.02 -1.07 44.87
CA ARG A 13 -7.09 0.28 45.46
C ARG A 13 -5.83 1.11 45.17
N GLU A 14 -4.67 0.48 45.07
CA GLU A 14 -3.42 1.18 44.73
C GLU A 14 -3.33 1.57 43.25
N GLU A 15 -3.87 0.75 42.35
CA GLU A 15 -3.84 1.02 40.90
C GLU A 15 -5.00 1.92 40.43
N LEU A 16 -6.11 1.96 41.17
CA LEU A 16 -7.30 2.75 40.83
C LEU A 16 -7.00 4.23 40.51
N PRO A 17 -6.20 4.98 41.28
CA PRO A 17 -5.90 6.38 40.94
C PRO A 17 -5.20 6.53 39.59
N LYS A 18 -4.30 5.61 39.22
CA LYS A 18 -3.62 5.65 37.91
C LYS A 18 -4.59 5.39 36.78
N VAL A 19 -5.50 4.43 36.96
CA VAL A 19 -6.57 4.13 36.01
C VAL A 19 -7.47 5.36 35.82
N LEU A 20 -7.91 5.99 36.92
CA LEU A 20 -8.75 7.19 36.87
C LEU A 20 -8.06 8.36 36.16
N VAL A 21 -6.76 8.60 36.43
CA VAL A 21 -5.99 9.64 35.73
C VAL A 21 -5.90 9.33 34.23
N GLY A 22 -5.58 8.09 33.85
CA GLY A 22 -5.49 7.70 32.45
C GLY A 22 -6.84 7.82 31.71
N LEU A 23 -7.94 7.41 32.34
CA LEU A 23 -9.29 7.60 31.78
C LEU A 23 -9.67 9.09 31.72
N GLY A 24 -9.25 9.91 32.69
CA GLY A 24 -9.41 11.35 32.65
C GLY A 24 -8.68 11.99 31.46
N LEU A 25 -7.46 11.55 31.16
CA LEU A 25 -6.73 11.98 29.95
C LEU A 25 -7.47 11.55 28.67
N CYS A 26 -8.05 10.35 28.63
CA CYS A 26 -8.87 9.92 27.50
C CYS A 26 -10.10 10.83 27.32
N ALA A 27 -10.75 11.23 28.42
CA ALA A 27 -11.87 12.18 28.37
C ALA A 27 -11.45 13.58 27.88
N VAL A 28 -10.24 14.03 28.23
CA VAL A 28 -9.67 15.27 27.68
C VAL A 28 -9.45 15.14 26.17
N VAL A 29 -8.90 14.03 25.68
CA VAL A 29 -8.76 13.78 24.24
C VAL A 29 -10.13 13.83 23.55
N VAL A 30 -11.15 13.17 24.10
CA VAL A 30 -12.52 13.23 23.56
C VAL A 30 -13.05 14.66 23.49
N ALA A 31 -12.79 15.49 24.52
CA ALA A 31 -13.17 16.90 24.50
C ALA A 31 -12.39 17.71 23.46
N LEU A 32 -11.08 17.47 23.32
CA LEU A 32 -10.23 18.13 22.32
C LEU A 32 -10.60 17.77 20.88
N ARG A 33 -11.13 16.56 20.65
CA ARG A 33 -11.64 16.14 19.33
C ARG A 33 -12.83 16.98 18.84
N GLN A 34 -13.46 17.78 19.70
CA GLN A 34 -14.46 18.77 19.27
C GLN A 34 -13.84 19.95 18.51
N ASN A 35 -12.52 20.17 18.63
CA ASN A 35 -11.77 21.13 17.82
C ASN A 35 -11.36 20.47 16.49
N ALA A 36 -11.69 21.13 15.37
CA ALA A 36 -11.47 20.59 14.03
C ALA A 36 -9.98 20.38 13.68
N GLU A 37 -9.09 21.29 14.11
CA GLU A 37 -7.65 21.17 13.83
C GLU A 37 -7.04 20.00 14.60
N PHE A 38 -7.33 19.91 15.91
CA PHE A 38 -6.88 18.79 16.73
C PHE A 38 -7.41 17.45 16.20
N ASN A 39 -8.69 17.39 15.83
CA ASN A 39 -9.29 16.16 15.32
C ASN A 39 -8.69 15.75 13.96
N ALA A 40 -8.28 16.70 13.11
CA ALA A 40 -7.58 16.41 11.87
C ALA A 40 -6.16 15.83 12.11
N GLU A 41 -5.41 16.36 13.09
CA GLU A 41 -4.13 15.79 13.50
C GLU A 41 -4.30 14.42 14.17
N PHE A 42 -5.31 14.28 15.03
CA PHE A 42 -5.63 13.01 15.67
C PHE A 42 -5.99 11.94 14.63
N ALA A 43 -6.85 12.26 13.66
CA ALA A 43 -7.26 11.32 12.62
C ALA A 43 -6.08 10.83 11.75
N GLN A 44 -5.02 11.64 11.58
CA GLN A 44 -3.82 11.25 10.84
C GLN A 44 -3.03 10.14 11.55
N ASP A 45 -2.85 10.25 12.86
CA ASP A 45 -1.86 9.45 13.60
C ASP A 45 -2.43 8.66 14.78
N PHE A 46 -3.75 8.66 15.02
CA PHE A 46 -4.35 8.06 16.22
C PHE A 46 -3.84 6.63 16.48
N GLY A 47 -3.59 5.82 15.44
CA GLY A 47 -3.06 4.48 15.60
C GLY A 47 -1.69 4.44 16.32
N MET A 48 -0.81 5.37 15.98
CA MET A 48 0.46 5.58 16.69
C MET A 48 0.23 6.10 18.10
N TRP A 49 -0.64 7.10 18.27
CA TRP A 49 -0.99 7.64 19.59
C TRP A 49 -1.49 6.56 20.54
N ILE A 50 -2.49 5.78 20.13
CA ILE A 50 -3.07 4.68 20.91
C ILE A 50 -2.01 3.65 21.27
N THR A 51 -1.18 3.25 20.31
CA THR A 51 -0.10 2.26 20.55
C THR A 51 0.89 2.77 21.60
N ILE A 52 1.36 4.02 21.46
CA ILE A 52 2.29 4.65 22.41
C ILE A 52 1.63 4.80 23.78
N SER A 53 0.39 5.27 23.85
CA SER A 53 -0.35 5.41 25.10
C SER A 53 -0.46 4.08 25.85
N ILE A 54 -0.83 3.00 25.16
CA ILE A 54 -0.90 1.66 25.75
C ILE A 54 0.47 1.18 26.26
N LEU A 55 1.55 1.43 25.50
CA LEU A 55 2.92 1.08 25.91
C LEU A 55 3.37 1.82 27.16
N VAL A 56 3.15 3.14 27.21
CA VAL A 56 3.47 3.98 28.36
C VAL A 56 2.67 3.53 29.59
N CYS A 57 1.37 3.25 29.42
CA CYS A 57 0.54 2.72 30.50
C CYS A 57 1.07 1.37 31.01
N GLY A 58 1.43 0.46 30.11
CA GLY A 58 2.04 -0.82 30.47
C GLY A 58 3.32 -0.65 31.29
N GLY A 59 4.19 0.28 30.92
CA GLY A 59 5.40 0.58 31.67
C GLY A 59 5.13 1.19 33.06
N VAL A 60 4.23 2.17 33.15
CA VAL A 60 3.86 2.82 34.41
C VAL A 60 3.20 1.84 35.40
N LEU A 61 2.36 0.94 34.90
CA LEU A 61 1.74 -0.11 35.71
C LEU A 61 2.78 -1.16 36.13
N GLY A 62 3.69 -1.56 35.23
CA GLY A 62 4.70 -2.58 35.50
C GLY A 62 5.76 -2.15 36.52
N MET A 63 6.21 -0.88 36.46
CA MET A 63 7.38 -0.43 37.22
C MET A 63 7.18 -0.40 38.73
N GLY A 64 5.94 -0.20 39.19
CA GLY A 64 5.62 0.11 40.58
C GLY A 64 5.21 -1.08 41.44
N LEU A 65 4.87 -2.22 40.85
CA LEU A 65 4.17 -3.28 41.59
C LEU A 65 5.06 -4.03 42.59
N VAL A 66 6.35 -4.22 42.28
CA VAL A 66 7.32 -4.91 43.16
C VAL A 66 8.37 -3.95 43.70
N ALA A 67 8.96 -3.13 42.84
CA ALA A 67 10.03 -2.22 43.22
C ALA A 67 9.61 -1.18 44.29
N LYS A 68 8.33 -0.77 44.31
CA LYS A 68 7.78 0.13 45.35
C LYS A 68 7.76 -0.53 46.73
N GLU A 69 7.37 -1.80 46.80
CA GLU A 69 7.35 -2.57 48.05
C GLU A 69 8.78 -2.87 48.53
N SER A 70 9.71 -3.08 47.59
CA SER A 70 11.13 -3.17 47.91
C SER A 70 11.67 -1.85 48.47
N SER A 71 11.34 -0.72 47.82
CA SER A 71 11.76 0.63 48.25
C SER A 71 11.26 0.99 49.65
N LYS A 72 10.02 0.59 49.97
CA LYS A 72 9.39 0.83 51.27
C LYS A 72 9.80 -0.19 52.35
N GLY A 73 10.59 -1.21 52.01
CA GLY A 73 11.00 -2.26 52.95
C GLY A 73 9.86 -3.22 53.37
N THR A 74 8.72 -3.20 52.69
CA THR A 74 7.53 -4.01 53.00
C THR A 74 7.54 -5.37 52.30
N LEU A 75 8.34 -5.54 51.24
CA LEU A 75 8.47 -6.80 50.49
C LEU A 75 8.98 -7.98 51.34
N PRO A 76 10.01 -7.85 52.21
CA PRO A 76 10.45 -8.93 53.09
C PRO A 76 9.36 -9.39 54.07
N PHE A 77 8.53 -8.47 54.56
CA PHE A 77 7.40 -8.77 55.46
C PHE A 77 6.35 -9.63 54.77
N LEU A 78 6.01 -9.32 53.51
CA LEU A 78 5.07 -10.10 52.71
C LEU A 78 5.59 -11.52 52.40
N LEU A 79 6.90 -11.67 52.24
CA LEU A 79 7.55 -12.95 51.92
C LEU A 79 8.02 -13.75 53.16
N GLY A 80 7.73 -13.25 54.37
CA GLY A 80 8.18 -13.80 55.66
C GLY A 80 7.31 -14.93 56.24
N LYS A 81 6.19 -15.27 55.57
CA LYS A 81 5.12 -16.26 55.87
C LYS A 81 3.79 -15.63 56.34
N PRO A 82 2.63 -16.19 55.90
CA PRO A 82 2.47 -17.48 55.22
C PRO A 82 2.52 -17.45 53.68
N LEU A 83 2.73 -16.29 53.06
CA LEU A 83 2.57 -16.15 51.61
C LEU A 83 3.86 -16.49 50.82
N SER A 84 3.71 -17.32 49.80
CA SER A 84 4.74 -17.62 48.80
C SER A 84 4.92 -16.49 47.79
N ALA A 85 6.05 -16.48 47.07
CA ALA A 85 6.31 -15.54 45.98
C ALA A 85 5.21 -15.56 44.90
N VAL A 86 4.60 -16.73 44.65
CA VAL A 86 3.49 -16.89 43.70
C VAL A 86 2.24 -16.18 44.22
N GLU A 87 1.90 -16.38 45.50
CA GLU A 87 0.71 -15.77 46.11
C GLU A 87 0.81 -14.25 46.21
N VAL A 88 2.02 -13.67 46.20
CA VAL A 88 2.24 -12.23 46.20
C VAL A 88 2.28 -11.65 44.78
N LEU A 89 3.04 -12.27 43.87
CA LEU A 89 3.25 -11.73 42.53
C LEU A 89 2.04 -11.90 41.61
N LEU A 90 1.32 -13.03 41.72
CA LEU A 90 0.23 -13.32 40.80
C LEU A 90 -0.94 -12.31 40.92
N PRO A 91 -1.45 -11.95 42.11
CA PRO A 91 -2.46 -10.89 42.25
C PRO A 91 -1.99 -9.54 41.70
N LYS A 92 -0.74 -9.15 41.99
CA LYS A 92 -0.14 -7.90 41.50
C LYS A 92 -0.10 -7.85 39.98
N TYR A 93 0.34 -8.96 39.37
CA TYR A 93 0.42 -9.08 37.92
C TYR A 93 -0.96 -9.01 37.25
N VAL A 94 -1.93 -9.76 37.79
CA VAL A 94 -3.29 -9.80 37.23
C VAL A 94 -3.98 -8.44 37.35
N VAL A 95 -3.88 -7.76 38.50
CA VAL A 95 -4.49 -6.44 38.69
C VAL A 95 -3.89 -5.40 37.74
N GLY A 96 -2.56 -5.39 37.55
CA GLY A 96 -1.92 -4.49 36.60
C GLY A 96 -2.31 -4.79 35.14
N ALA A 97 -2.39 -6.06 34.75
CA ALA A 97 -2.84 -6.44 33.40
C ALA A 97 -4.30 -6.03 33.14
N VAL A 98 -5.20 -6.19 34.13
CA VAL A 98 -6.59 -5.74 34.05
C VAL A 98 -6.67 -4.21 33.98
N ALA A 99 -5.87 -3.50 34.78
CA ALA A 99 -5.78 -2.04 34.70
C ALA A 99 -5.32 -1.57 33.32
N LEU A 100 -4.36 -2.25 32.70
CA LEU A 100 -3.91 -1.96 31.34
C LEU A 100 -5.02 -2.19 30.30
N LEU A 101 -5.78 -3.28 30.44
CA LEU A 101 -6.94 -3.54 29.58
C LEU A 101 -7.96 -2.40 29.66
N VAL A 102 -8.28 -1.92 30.86
CA VAL A 102 -9.21 -0.79 31.05
C VAL A 102 -8.67 0.50 30.44
N LEU A 103 -7.38 0.79 30.59
CA LEU A 103 -6.75 1.97 29.98
C LEU A 103 -6.70 1.88 28.45
N ALA A 104 -6.38 0.72 27.90
CA ALA A 104 -6.42 0.47 26.46
C ALA A 104 -7.85 0.60 25.92
N ALA A 105 -8.84 0.10 26.66
CA ALA A 105 -10.25 0.26 26.34
C ALA A 105 -10.65 1.74 26.30
N GLY A 106 -10.26 2.53 27.31
CA GLY A 106 -10.47 3.97 27.34
C GLY A 106 -9.77 4.71 26.20
N ALA A 107 -8.55 4.31 25.86
CA ALA A 107 -7.83 4.87 24.72
C ALA A 107 -8.60 4.63 23.41
N TRP A 108 -9.09 3.42 23.15
CA TRP A 108 -9.92 3.15 21.96
C TRP A 108 -11.28 3.84 21.99
N VAL A 109 -11.88 4.07 23.16
CA VAL A 109 -13.10 4.89 23.27
C VAL A 109 -12.87 6.28 22.68
N THR A 110 -11.66 6.86 22.81
CA THR A 110 -11.35 8.17 22.18
C THR A 110 -11.50 8.17 20.67
N VAL A 111 -11.40 7.02 20.00
CA VAL A 111 -11.58 6.83 18.56
C VAL A 111 -13.06 6.61 18.24
N TYR A 112 -13.70 5.65 18.93
CA TYR A 112 -15.05 5.18 18.61
C TYR A 112 -16.20 6.10 19.06
N VAL A 113 -15.95 7.06 19.96
CA VAL A 113 -16.97 8.05 20.37
C VAL A 113 -17.42 8.96 19.22
N ASP A 114 -16.55 9.18 18.25
CA ASP A 114 -16.83 10.02 17.09
C ASP A 114 -16.14 9.45 15.84
N LEU A 115 -16.77 8.48 15.19
CA LEU A 115 -16.27 7.89 13.95
C LEU A 115 -16.49 8.82 12.74
N GLU A 116 -17.53 9.65 12.77
CA GLU A 116 -17.79 10.63 11.71
C GLU A 116 -16.73 11.72 11.67
N GLY A 117 -16.22 12.14 12.84
CA GLY A 117 -15.06 13.03 12.94
C GLY A 117 -13.79 12.43 12.33
N LEU A 118 -13.64 11.11 12.28
CA LEU A 118 -12.53 10.47 11.56
C LEU A 118 -12.68 10.56 10.04
N ALA A 119 -13.90 10.77 9.53
CA ALA A 119 -14.19 10.97 8.12
C ALA A 119 -14.04 12.44 7.67
N SER A 120 -13.63 13.35 8.57
CA SER A 120 -13.56 14.78 8.25
C SER A 120 -12.60 15.08 7.09
N ARG A 121 -13.14 15.84 6.13
CA ARG A 121 -12.63 16.22 4.80
C ARG A 121 -11.11 16.10 4.60
N GLY A 122 -10.68 15.04 3.91
CA GLY A 122 -9.43 15.08 3.13
C GLY A 122 -8.29 14.15 3.55
N PHE A 123 -8.49 13.13 4.40
CA PHE A 123 -7.41 12.20 4.75
C PHE A 123 -7.45 10.88 4.00
N SER A 124 -7.47 10.98 2.68
CA SER A 124 -6.62 10.15 1.86
C SER A 124 -5.20 10.71 1.96
N THR A 125 -4.30 10.08 2.71
CA THR A 125 -2.90 10.49 2.66
C THR A 125 -2.41 10.31 1.22
N TYR A 126 -2.14 11.41 0.52
CA TYR A 126 -1.40 11.36 -0.73
C TYR A 126 0.02 10.92 -0.38
N SER A 127 0.26 9.61 -0.37
CA SER A 127 1.64 9.14 -0.42
C SER A 127 2.20 9.48 -1.80
N HIS A 128 3.50 9.78 -1.84
CA HIS A 128 4.24 10.04 -3.08
C HIS A 128 4.16 8.89 -4.11
N SER A 129 3.50 7.77 -3.79
CA SER A 129 3.21 6.60 -4.63
C SER A 129 1.78 6.52 -5.20
N GLY A 130 0.87 7.47 -4.91
CA GLY A 130 -0.41 7.61 -5.62
C GLY A 130 -1.55 6.66 -5.23
N ALA A 131 -1.40 5.88 -4.16
CA ALA A 131 -2.48 5.08 -3.58
C ALA A 131 -3.30 5.93 -2.59
N TRP A 132 -4.62 5.96 -2.78
CA TRP A 132 -5.57 6.47 -1.80
C TRP A 132 -5.65 5.43 -0.69
N TYR A 133 -5.30 5.81 0.53
CA TYR A 133 -5.47 4.91 1.67
C TYR A 133 -6.96 4.76 1.94
N PRO A 134 -7.46 3.52 2.13
CA PRO A 134 -8.82 3.29 2.59
C PRO A 134 -9.06 4.11 3.86
N SER A 135 -10.27 4.64 4.02
CA SER A 135 -10.59 5.41 5.21
C SER A 135 -10.26 4.59 6.46
N VAL A 136 -9.50 5.19 7.36
CA VAL A 136 -9.29 4.68 8.72
C VAL A 136 -10.63 4.29 9.36
N LYS A 137 -11.69 5.03 9.03
CA LYS A 137 -13.06 4.74 9.44
C LYS A 137 -13.52 3.33 9.03
N ARG A 138 -13.42 2.94 7.75
CA ARG A 138 -13.80 1.61 7.26
C ARG A 138 -13.11 0.49 8.04
N LEU A 139 -11.80 0.64 8.26
CA LEU A 139 -11.00 -0.29 9.04
C LEU A 139 -11.56 -0.47 10.46
N VAL A 140 -11.82 0.63 11.15
CA VAL A 140 -12.27 0.65 12.54
C VAL A 140 -13.69 0.08 12.64
N GLU A 141 -14.57 0.37 11.69
CA GLU A 141 -15.92 -0.19 11.61
C GLU A 141 -15.94 -1.70 11.38
N GLU A 142 -15.20 -2.20 10.40
CA GLU A 142 -15.21 -3.63 10.04
C GLU A 142 -14.52 -4.52 11.09
N VAL A 143 -13.39 -4.06 11.64
CA VAL A 143 -12.69 -4.81 12.69
C VAL A 143 -13.48 -4.79 13.98
N GLY A 144 -14.08 -3.64 14.29
CA GLY A 144 -14.84 -3.42 15.51
C GLY A 144 -13.99 -3.23 16.77
N TYR A 145 -14.63 -2.63 17.77
CA TYR A 145 -13.96 -2.13 18.98
C TYR A 145 -13.19 -3.20 19.75
N VAL A 146 -13.81 -4.36 19.99
CA VAL A 146 -13.22 -5.43 20.81
C VAL A 146 -11.96 -6.00 20.15
N ASN A 147 -11.98 -6.19 18.83
CA ASN A 147 -10.83 -6.72 18.10
C ASN A 147 -9.70 -5.71 18.03
N MET A 148 -10.00 -4.42 17.80
CA MET A 148 -8.99 -3.36 17.86
C MET A 148 -8.31 -3.29 19.22
N LEU A 149 -9.11 -3.36 20.30
CA LEU A 149 -8.61 -3.42 21.66
C LEU A 149 -7.67 -4.60 21.88
N LEU A 150 -8.12 -5.83 21.61
CA LEU A 150 -7.32 -7.04 21.83
C LEU A 150 -6.04 -7.07 20.99
N PHE A 151 -6.13 -6.59 19.75
CA PHE A 151 -5.00 -6.53 18.84
C PHE A 151 -3.90 -5.58 19.33
N SER A 152 -4.28 -4.40 19.80
CA SER A 152 -3.39 -3.35 20.31
C SER A 152 -2.89 -3.60 21.74
N LEU A 153 -3.57 -4.46 22.51
CA LEU A 153 -3.20 -4.76 23.88
C LEU A 153 -1.88 -5.54 23.99
N THR A 154 -1.55 -6.33 22.97
CA THR A 154 -0.37 -7.20 22.92
C THR A 154 0.95 -6.47 23.20
N PRO A 155 1.33 -5.41 22.46
CA PRO A 155 2.55 -4.66 22.74
C PRO A 155 2.57 -4.05 24.16
N GLY A 156 1.41 -3.58 24.65
CA GLY A 156 1.25 -3.11 26.03
C GLY A 156 1.54 -4.19 27.07
N LEU A 157 1.00 -5.39 26.89
CA LEU A 157 1.18 -6.51 27.80
C LEU A 157 2.62 -7.05 27.77
N ILE A 158 3.29 -7.03 26.62
CA ILE A 158 4.71 -7.33 26.50
C ILE A 158 5.51 -6.33 27.33
N ALA A 159 5.28 -5.03 27.12
CA ALA A 159 5.99 -3.97 27.85
C ALA A 159 5.74 -4.08 29.36
N TYR A 160 4.48 -4.27 29.77
CA TYR A 160 4.08 -4.52 31.14
C TYR A 160 4.83 -5.71 31.75
N SER A 161 4.88 -6.84 31.04
CA SER A 161 5.50 -8.08 31.53
C SER A 161 7.01 -7.95 31.74
N VAL A 162 7.71 -7.36 30.76
CA VAL A 162 9.15 -7.14 30.83
C VAL A 162 9.51 -6.17 31.96
N ILE A 163 8.79 -5.05 32.06
CA ILE A 163 9.05 -4.04 33.10
C ILE A 163 8.68 -4.58 34.49
N PHE A 164 7.59 -5.35 34.60
CA PHE A 164 7.23 -6.03 35.85
C PHE A 164 8.32 -7.01 36.29
N ALA A 165 8.86 -7.82 35.39
CA ALA A 165 9.99 -8.71 35.68
C ALA A 165 11.23 -7.92 36.15
N CYS A 166 11.60 -6.85 35.46
CA CYS A 166 12.70 -5.97 35.87
C CYS A 166 12.46 -5.31 37.23
N SER A 167 11.21 -4.99 37.57
CA SER A 167 10.85 -4.40 38.86
C SER A 167 11.16 -5.33 40.04
N THR A 168 11.26 -6.66 39.83
CA THR A 168 11.65 -7.62 40.88
C THR A 168 13.13 -7.54 41.27
N MET A 169 13.97 -6.96 40.40
CA MET A 169 15.41 -6.78 40.59
C MET A 169 15.78 -5.34 40.96
N ALA A 170 14.77 -4.49 41.16
CA ALA A 170 14.93 -3.07 41.42
C ALA A 170 14.44 -2.71 42.82
N ASP A 171 15.19 -1.83 43.49
CA ASP A 171 14.82 -1.24 44.78
C ASP A 171 14.07 0.10 44.63
N HIS A 172 13.85 0.57 43.40
CA HIS A 172 13.11 1.79 43.08
C HIS A 172 12.34 1.62 41.76
N PRO A 173 11.08 2.08 41.66
CA PRO A 173 10.28 1.93 40.44
C PRO A 173 10.98 2.42 39.16
N LEU A 174 11.61 3.59 39.22
CA LEU A 174 12.33 4.15 38.08
C LEU A 174 13.49 3.28 37.57
N LYS A 175 14.15 2.50 38.45
CA LYS A 175 15.20 1.56 38.01
C LYS A 175 14.59 0.39 37.24
N GLY A 176 13.47 -0.15 37.73
CA GLY A 176 12.73 -1.22 37.04
C GLY A 176 12.23 -0.77 35.67
N ALA A 177 11.69 0.45 35.58
CA ALA A 177 11.30 1.08 34.33
C ALA A 177 12.50 1.26 33.39
N ALA A 178 13.58 1.88 33.85
CA ALA A 178 14.77 2.14 33.02
C ALA A 178 15.41 0.85 32.48
N LEU A 179 15.48 -0.20 33.30
CA LEU A 179 16.02 -1.50 32.88
C LEU A 179 15.07 -2.22 31.90
N GLY A 180 13.77 -2.23 32.19
CA GLY A 180 12.78 -2.87 31.32
C GLY A 180 12.64 -2.16 29.97
N THR A 181 12.64 -0.83 29.94
CA THR A 181 12.62 -0.06 28.68
C THR A 181 13.88 -0.30 27.86
N LEU A 182 15.07 -0.34 28.49
CA LEU A 182 16.32 -0.69 27.81
C LEU A 182 16.22 -2.06 27.14
N LEU A 183 15.70 -3.06 27.85
CA LEU A 183 15.50 -4.42 27.31
C LEU A 183 14.48 -4.43 26.16
N LEU A 184 13.37 -3.70 26.27
CA LEU A 184 12.37 -3.62 25.21
C LEU A 184 12.94 -3.03 23.91
N ILE A 185 13.76 -1.96 24.01
CA ILE A 185 14.41 -1.34 22.85
C ILE A 185 15.36 -2.32 22.14
N VAL A 186 15.95 -3.27 22.86
CA VAL A 186 16.82 -4.30 22.26
C VAL A 186 16.01 -5.49 21.75
N LEU A 187 15.05 -5.98 22.54
CA LEU A 187 14.31 -7.21 22.26
C LEU A 187 13.34 -7.05 21.09
N ILE A 188 12.64 -5.92 20.98
CA ILE A 188 11.61 -5.71 19.94
C ILE A 188 12.24 -5.74 18.54
N PRO A 189 13.28 -4.93 18.22
CA PRO A 189 13.92 -4.98 16.90
C PRO A 189 14.61 -6.33 16.63
N SER A 190 15.16 -6.97 17.67
CA SER A 190 15.77 -8.30 17.54
C SER A 190 14.74 -9.35 17.17
N ALA A 191 13.56 -9.34 17.80
CA ALA A 191 12.45 -10.23 17.47
C ALA A 191 11.96 -9.98 16.04
N ASP A 192 11.78 -8.72 15.65
CA ASP A 192 11.39 -8.37 14.28
C ASP A 192 12.44 -8.81 13.24
N ASN A 193 13.73 -8.72 13.56
CA ASN A 193 14.81 -9.23 12.71
C ASN A 193 14.78 -10.75 12.57
N VAL A 194 14.48 -11.49 13.64
CA VAL A 194 14.28 -12.94 13.55
C VAL A 194 13.04 -13.27 12.72
N LEU A 195 11.94 -12.54 12.92
CA LEU A 195 10.69 -12.73 12.18
C LEU A 195 10.82 -12.43 10.68
N LYS A 196 11.83 -11.66 10.24
CA LYS A 196 12.13 -11.48 8.80
C LYS A 196 12.40 -12.82 8.10
N TYR A 197 13.00 -13.79 8.79
CA TYR A 197 13.26 -15.13 8.25
C TYR A 197 12.02 -16.04 8.27
N PHE A 198 10.94 -15.61 8.91
CA PHE A 198 9.68 -16.34 9.02
C PHE A 198 8.49 -15.46 8.57
N PRO A 199 8.39 -15.11 7.28
CA PRO A 199 7.40 -14.16 6.76
C PRO A 199 5.95 -14.58 7.05
N ALA A 200 5.66 -15.88 7.08
CA ALA A 200 4.33 -16.40 7.45
C ALA A 200 3.96 -16.13 8.93
N LEU A 201 4.95 -16.08 9.82
CA LEU A 201 4.75 -15.83 11.25
C LEU A 201 4.76 -14.34 11.58
N LYS A 202 5.48 -13.53 10.79
CA LYS A 202 5.66 -12.10 11.04
C LYS A 202 4.34 -11.34 11.28
N PRO A 203 3.26 -11.47 10.49
CA PRO A 203 2.00 -10.78 10.78
C PRO A 203 1.36 -11.17 12.11
N LEU A 204 1.58 -12.41 12.57
CA LEU A 204 1.00 -12.96 13.80
C LEU A 204 1.77 -12.51 15.04
N PHE A 205 3.10 -12.41 14.95
CA PHE A 205 3.99 -12.15 16.09
C PHE A 205 4.66 -10.76 16.06
N SER A 206 4.48 -9.98 14.99
CA SER A 206 5.04 -8.63 14.92
C SER A 206 4.46 -7.76 16.03
N PHE A 207 5.35 -7.02 16.67
CA PHE A 207 5.03 -6.15 17.81
C PHE A 207 4.06 -5.04 17.43
N ASN A 208 4.21 -4.46 16.24
CA ASN A 208 3.28 -3.49 15.67
C ASN A 208 3.13 -3.74 14.16
N PRO A 209 2.14 -4.54 13.73
CA PRO A 209 1.91 -4.82 12.32
C PRO A 209 1.31 -3.62 11.55
N GLY A 210 1.09 -2.48 12.22
CA GLY A 210 0.50 -1.28 11.66
C GLY A 210 -1.02 -1.33 11.64
N ILE A 211 -1.66 -0.28 12.14
CA ILE A 211 -3.14 -0.15 12.11
C ILE A 211 -3.60 0.26 10.71
N SER A 212 -2.84 1.09 9.98
CA SER A 212 -3.36 1.80 8.81
C SER A 212 -2.95 1.28 7.42
N PHE A 213 -1.89 0.48 7.30
CA PHE A 213 -1.34 0.16 5.98
C PHE A 213 -1.66 -1.28 5.58
N ARG A 214 -2.53 -1.43 4.57
CA ARG A 214 -2.85 -2.67 3.81
C ARG A 214 -3.94 -3.58 4.38
N GLY A 215 -4.74 -3.18 5.38
CA GLY A 215 -5.81 -4.05 5.91
C GLY A 215 -5.30 -5.28 6.67
N THR A 216 -4.07 -5.25 7.20
CA THR A 216 -3.45 -6.38 7.93
C THR A 216 -4.27 -6.81 9.14
N VAL A 217 -4.84 -5.85 9.87
CA VAL A 217 -5.68 -6.14 11.04
C VAL A 217 -6.96 -6.85 10.62
N VAL A 218 -7.64 -6.37 9.57
CA VAL A 218 -8.85 -7.01 9.01
C VAL A 218 -8.59 -8.48 8.70
N ARG A 219 -7.49 -8.76 7.99
CA ARG A 219 -7.10 -10.13 7.63
C ARG A 219 -6.84 -11.03 8.83
N ILE A 220 -6.18 -10.51 9.86
CA ILE A 220 -5.90 -11.27 11.07
C ILE A 220 -7.20 -11.59 11.79
N VAL A 221 -8.16 -10.68 11.79
CA VAL A 221 -9.46 -10.83 12.45
C VAL A 221 -10.40 -11.75 11.67
N GLU A 222 -10.42 -11.65 10.34
CA GLU A 222 -11.17 -12.56 9.46
C GLU A 222 -10.65 -14.00 9.54
N ASN A 223 -9.33 -14.19 9.70
CA ASN A 223 -8.74 -15.51 9.88
C ASN A 223 -8.82 -15.94 11.36
N SER A 224 -9.88 -16.68 11.71
CA SER A 224 -10.11 -17.15 13.08
C SER A 224 -8.92 -17.91 13.69
N TRP A 225 -8.18 -18.69 12.89
CA TRP A 225 -6.98 -19.40 13.37
C TRP A 225 -5.83 -18.44 13.67
N GLY A 226 -5.52 -17.53 12.73
CA GLY A 226 -4.47 -16.52 12.92
C GLY A 226 -4.74 -15.62 14.13
N TYR A 227 -6.01 -15.24 14.32
CA TYR A 227 -6.45 -14.49 15.49
C TYR A 227 -6.20 -15.25 16.80
N LEU A 228 -6.60 -16.53 16.88
CA LEU A 228 -6.39 -17.36 18.07
C LEU A 228 -4.90 -17.57 18.37
N VAL A 229 -4.07 -17.79 17.34
CA VAL A 229 -2.62 -17.93 17.51
C VAL A 229 -2.03 -16.65 18.10
N ARG A 230 -2.45 -15.48 17.62
CA ARG A 230 -1.98 -14.19 18.15
C ARG A 230 -2.40 -13.98 19.60
N VAL A 231 -3.67 -14.18 19.94
CA VAL A 231 -4.16 -14.06 21.32
C VAL A 231 -3.46 -15.08 22.23
N GLY A 232 -3.28 -16.31 21.76
CA GLY A 232 -2.53 -17.35 22.45
C GLY A 232 -1.06 -16.99 22.68
N ALA A 233 -0.40 -16.39 21.69
CA ALA A 233 0.96 -15.89 21.82
C ALA A 233 1.06 -14.80 22.89
N THR A 234 0.10 -13.87 22.93
CA THR A 234 0.02 -12.83 23.96
C THR A 234 -0.15 -13.45 25.34
N ALA A 235 -1.04 -14.42 25.50
CA ALA A 235 -1.23 -15.15 26.75
C ALA A 235 0.03 -15.92 27.18
N ALA A 236 0.75 -16.53 26.22
CA ALA A 236 2.01 -17.22 26.47
C ALA A 236 3.11 -16.26 26.96
N VAL A 237 3.22 -15.07 26.35
CA VAL A 237 4.16 -14.03 26.82
C VAL A 237 3.81 -13.58 28.23
N MET A 238 2.52 -13.39 28.54
CA MET A 238 2.10 -13.05 29.90
C MET A 238 2.48 -14.11 30.92
N ALA A 239 2.20 -15.39 30.60
CA ALA A 239 2.57 -16.52 31.46
C ALA A 239 4.09 -16.61 31.66
N ALA A 240 4.87 -16.46 30.59
CA ALA A 240 6.32 -16.42 30.65
C ALA A 240 6.84 -15.25 31.50
N GLY A 241 6.25 -14.07 31.36
CA GLY A 241 6.55 -12.90 32.17
C GLY A 241 6.41 -13.19 33.67
N VAL A 242 5.28 -13.76 34.08
CA VAL A 242 5.03 -14.15 35.48
C VAL A 242 6.04 -15.18 35.97
N VAL A 243 6.30 -16.23 35.20
CA VAL A 243 7.26 -17.29 35.56
C VAL A 243 8.66 -16.72 35.71
N VAL A 244 9.11 -15.88 34.79
CA VAL A 244 10.40 -15.19 34.85
C VAL A 244 10.47 -14.29 36.07
N SER A 245 9.43 -13.50 36.37
CA SER A 245 9.40 -12.67 37.58
C SER A 245 9.53 -13.50 38.87
N ILE A 246 8.84 -14.64 38.96
CA ILE A 246 8.94 -15.55 40.10
C ILE A 246 10.34 -16.13 40.21
N ALA A 247 10.93 -16.56 39.09
CA ALA A 247 12.29 -17.11 39.07
C ALA A 247 13.33 -16.08 39.50
N LEU A 248 13.25 -14.85 38.97
CA LEU A 248 14.13 -13.74 39.33
C LEU A 248 14.02 -13.40 40.81
N LEU A 249 12.79 -13.26 41.34
CA LEU A 249 12.58 -12.94 42.75
C LEU A 249 13.12 -14.05 43.68
N ARG A 250 13.00 -15.33 43.28
CA ARG A 250 13.56 -16.46 44.04
C ARG A 250 15.08 -16.49 43.99
N ARG A 251 15.68 -16.22 42.82
CA ARG A 251 17.12 -16.34 42.58
C ARG A 251 17.91 -15.18 43.17
N PHE A 252 17.42 -13.95 43.04
CA PHE A 252 18.11 -12.72 43.41
C PHE A 252 17.49 -12.03 44.64
N ARG A 253 16.94 -12.84 45.56
CA ARG A 253 16.26 -12.33 46.75
C ARG A 253 17.19 -11.44 47.58
N GLY A 254 16.85 -10.16 47.72
CA GLY A 254 17.62 -9.18 48.50
C GLY A 254 18.78 -8.53 47.74
N VAL A 255 18.97 -8.81 46.45
CA VAL A 255 19.98 -8.17 45.60
C VAL A 255 19.28 -7.20 44.65
N SER A 256 19.61 -5.91 44.74
CA SER A 256 19.10 -4.88 43.81
C SER A 256 20.19 -4.40 42.85
N ILE A 257 19.78 -4.11 41.62
CA ILE A 257 20.68 -3.50 40.64
C ILE A 257 20.90 -2.02 40.99
N GLY A 258 22.17 -1.62 41.04
CA GLY A 258 22.55 -0.21 41.21
C GLY A 258 22.30 0.62 39.95
N TRP A 259 22.29 1.96 40.05
CA TRP A 259 22.14 2.83 38.87
C TRP A 259 23.30 2.74 37.88
N LYS A 260 24.53 2.47 38.36
CA LYS A 260 25.73 2.40 37.52
C LYS A 260 25.58 1.48 36.30
N PRO A 261 25.24 0.18 36.43
CA PRO A 261 25.06 -0.70 35.27
C PRO A 261 23.91 -0.26 34.34
N ILE A 262 22.84 0.33 34.88
CA ILE A 262 21.72 0.83 34.08
C ILE A 262 22.18 1.99 33.19
N VAL A 263 22.86 2.98 33.78
CA VAL A 263 23.39 4.14 33.06
C VAL A 263 24.42 3.71 32.01
N ILE A 264 25.32 2.79 32.36
CA ILE A 264 26.29 2.22 31.40
C ILE A 264 25.57 1.54 30.24
N GLY A 265 24.53 0.75 30.50
CA GLY A 265 23.74 0.08 29.46
C GLY A 265 23.04 1.08 28.51
N TRP A 266 22.45 2.14 29.06
CA TRP A 266 21.85 3.21 28.25
C TRP A 266 22.87 3.98 27.42
N LEU A 267 24.02 4.34 27.99
CA LEU A 267 25.09 5.01 27.25
C LEU A 267 25.65 4.10 26.15
N ALA A 268 25.82 2.81 26.41
CA ALA A 268 26.24 1.82 25.42
C ALA A 268 25.21 1.68 24.30
N LEU A 269 23.91 1.65 24.61
CA LEU A 269 22.84 1.61 23.61
C LEU A 269 22.84 2.88 22.75
N ILE A 270 22.93 4.06 23.36
CA ILE A 270 23.02 5.34 22.63
C ILE A 270 24.26 5.34 21.74
N ALA A 271 25.41 4.91 22.25
CA ALA A 271 26.63 4.80 21.46
C ALA A 271 26.47 3.81 20.29
N LEU A 272 25.81 2.66 20.51
CA LEU A 272 25.52 1.68 19.47
C LEU A 272 24.58 2.25 18.40
N ILE A 273 23.51 2.94 18.78
CA ILE A 273 22.58 3.59 17.83
C ILE A 273 23.32 4.63 16.99
N ASN A 274 24.15 5.47 17.62
CA ASN A 274 24.97 6.44 16.90
C ASN A 274 26.00 5.78 15.99
N LEU A 275 26.64 4.68 16.43
CA LEU A 275 27.58 3.92 15.61
C LEU A 275 26.88 3.27 14.41
N MET A 276 25.68 2.71 14.59
CA MET A 276 24.86 2.19 13.50
C MET A 276 24.49 3.28 12.49
N ASN A 277 24.18 4.49 12.96
CA ASN A 277 23.92 5.63 12.07
C ASN A 277 25.17 6.08 11.31
N LEU A 278 26.36 6.00 11.92
CA LEU A 278 27.64 6.36 11.29
C LEU A 278 28.16 5.29 10.32
N THR A 279 27.81 4.03 10.55
CA THR A 279 28.21 2.87 9.72
C THR A 279 27.14 2.47 8.71
N HIS A 280 26.00 3.16 8.69
CA HIS A 280 25.04 3.03 7.61
C HIS A 280 25.72 3.53 6.35
N GLU A 281 26.21 2.60 5.52
CA GLU A 281 26.62 2.93 4.18
C GLU A 281 25.43 3.60 3.50
N PRO A 282 25.61 4.76 2.85
CA PRO A 282 24.52 5.36 2.08
C PRO A 282 24.04 4.29 1.11
N SER A 283 22.72 4.09 1.06
CA SER A 283 22.14 3.12 0.11
C SER A 283 22.79 3.35 -1.25
N PRO A 284 23.25 2.29 -1.94
CA PRO A 284 23.89 2.45 -3.23
C PRO A 284 22.99 3.33 -4.11
N PRO A 285 23.57 4.28 -4.87
CA PRO A 285 22.78 5.21 -5.66
C PRO A 285 21.79 4.40 -6.50
N LYS A 286 20.50 4.75 -6.38
CA LYS A 286 19.44 4.09 -7.13
C LYS A 286 19.84 4.04 -8.60
N PRO A 287 19.82 2.87 -9.27
CA PRO A 287 20.28 2.79 -10.65
C PRO A 287 19.48 3.75 -11.51
N GLY A 288 20.16 4.47 -12.41
CA GLY A 288 19.49 5.27 -13.43
C GLY A 288 18.90 4.38 -14.53
N PRO A 289 18.11 4.96 -15.47
CA PRO A 289 17.78 4.26 -16.70
C PRO A 289 19.06 3.85 -17.45
N LEU A 290 19.02 2.71 -18.14
CA LEU A 290 20.12 2.23 -18.99
C LEU A 290 20.45 3.24 -20.09
N SER A 291 19.42 3.83 -20.68
CA SER A 291 19.54 4.88 -21.68
C SER A 291 18.28 5.75 -21.70
N VAL A 292 18.42 6.99 -22.18
CA VAL A 292 17.34 7.97 -22.29
C VAL A 292 17.38 8.59 -23.67
N LEU A 293 16.24 8.58 -24.35
CA LEU A 293 16.01 9.34 -25.58
C LEU A 293 15.02 10.47 -25.29
N THR A 294 15.52 11.70 -25.35
CA THR A 294 14.72 12.92 -25.15
C THR A 294 14.47 13.58 -26.51
N PRO A 295 13.22 13.97 -26.83
CA PRO A 295 12.97 14.71 -28.07
C PRO A 295 13.68 16.07 -28.05
N GLU A 296 13.92 16.67 -29.21
CA GLU A 296 14.46 18.04 -29.29
C GLU A 296 13.43 19.05 -28.75
N GLU A 297 12.18 18.97 -29.22
CA GLU A 297 11.06 19.81 -28.78
C GLU A 297 9.86 18.99 -28.26
N GLY A 298 9.01 19.61 -27.43
CA GLY A 298 7.80 18.98 -26.90
C GLY A 298 8.05 17.78 -25.98
N ALA A 299 7.18 16.77 -26.06
CA ALA A 299 7.23 15.56 -25.26
C ALA A 299 6.77 14.32 -26.04
N TYR A 300 7.29 13.16 -25.64
CA TYR A 300 6.71 11.87 -26.01
C TYR A 300 5.51 11.54 -25.12
N LEU A 301 4.37 11.25 -25.76
CA LEU A 301 3.06 11.18 -25.10
C LEU A 301 2.52 9.75 -24.99
N ASP A 302 2.83 8.89 -25.96
CA ASP A 302 2.50 7.45 -25.92
C ASP A 302 3.47 6.64 -26.79
N LEU A 303 3.60 5.34 -26.51
CA LEU A 303 4.50 4.42 -27.21
C LEU A 303 3.75 3.15 -27.60
N ALA A 304 3.85 2.77 -28.87
CA ALA A 304 3.50 1.44 -29.36
C ALA A 304 4.76 0.76 -29.88
N VAL A 305 4.92 -0.53 -29.59
CA VAL A 305 6.09 -1.30 -30.04
C VAL A 305 5.65 -2.42 -30.96
N VAL A 306 6.30 -2.53 -32.12
CA VAL A 306 6.16 -3.65 -33.06
C VAL A 306 7.55 -4.16 -33.41
N GLY A 307 7.88 -5.39 -32.98
CA GLY A 307 9.22 -5.95 -33.14
C GLY A 307 10.28 -5.07 -32.48
N ASP A 308 11.28 -4.67 -33.25
CA ASP A 308 12.39 -3.80 -32.81
C ASP A 308 12.15 -2.30 -33.10
N ARG A 309 10.88 -1.88 -33.27
CA ARG A 309 10.51 -0.51 -33.62
C ARG A 309 9.54 0.06 -32.59
N GLY A 310 9.83 1.27 -32.14
CA GLY A 310 8.96 2.09 -31.30
C GLY A 310 8.28 3.16 -32.14
N TYR A 311 6.97 3.27 -32.03
CA TYR A 311 6.15 4.30 -32.65
C TYR A 311 5.63 5.19 -31.53
N VAL A 312 5.96 6.47 -31.59
CA VAL A 312 5.78 7.40 -30.48
C VAL A 312 4.88 8.54 -30.92
N ALA A 313 3.78 8.73 -30.20
CA ALA A 313 2.96 9.93 -30.36
C ALA A 313 3.71 11.13 -29.75
N THR A 314 3.88 12.19 -30.54
CA THR A 314 4.47 13.46 -30.12
C THR A 314 3.40 14.55 -30.10
N GLU A 315 3.68 15.71 -29.53
CA GLU A 315 2.72 16.84 -29.57
C GLU A 315 2.31 17.22 -31.00
N GLY A 316 3.21 17.05 -31.98
CA GLY A 316 2.98 17.45 -33.37
C GLY A 316 2.76 16.31 -34.37
N GLY A 317 2.85 15.04 -33.98
CA GLY A 317 2.73 13.93 -34.94
C GLY A 317 3.30 12.60 -34.45
N LEU A 318 4.03 11.90 -35.34
CA LEU A 318 4.57 10.56 -35.13
C LEU A 318 6.10 10.59 -35.17
N ALA A 319 6.74 10.00 -34.16
CA ALA A 319 8.16 9.67 -34.17
C ALA A 319 8.33 8.15 -34.27
N VAL A 320 9.31 7.70 -35.07
CA VAL A 320 9.69 6.30 -35.21
C VAL A 320 11.10 6.13 -34.63
N VAL A 321 11.25 5.20 -33.70
CA VAL A 321 12.46 4.96 -32.93
C VAL A 321 12.96 3.54 -33.17
N ASP A 322 14.26 3.39 -33.41
CA ASP A 322 14.93 2.11 -33.43
C ASP A 322 15.19 1.61 -32.01
N LEU A 323 14.72 0.40 -31.69
CA LEU A 323 14.89 -0.24 -30.39
C LEU A 323 15.82 -1.47 -30.44
N ARG A 324 16.56 -1.67 -31.55
CA ARG A 324 17.47 -2.83 -31.72
C ARG A 324 18.59 -2.86 -30.68
N ASP A 325 19.14 -1.69 -30.36
CA ASP A 325 20.15 -1.50 -29.32
C ASP A 325 19.52 -0.79 -28.11
N PRO A 326 19.32 -1.49 -26.97
CA PRO A 326 18.73 -0.91 -25.77
C PRO A 326 19.62 0.15 -25.09
N THR A 327 20.92 0.13 -25.35
CA THR A 327 21.86 1.13 -24.81
C THR A 327 21.84 2.44 -25.59
N LYS A 328 21.33 2.40 -26.82
CA LYS A 328 21.30 3.53 -27.73
C LYS A 328 20.04 3.51 -28.63
N PRO A 329 18.84 3.79 -28.07
CA PRO A 329 17.66 4.02 -28.89
C PRO A 329 17.84 5.27 -29.75
N GLU A 330 17.52 5.17 -31.05
CA GLU A 330 17.77 6.23 -32.03
C GLU A 330 16.47 6.64 -32.73
N LEU A 331 16.25 7.95 -32.89
CA LEU A 331 15.17 8.47 -33.72
C LEU A 331 15.49 8.18 -35.19
N LEU A 332 14.65 7.39 -35.86
CA LEU A 332 14.78 7.07 -37.28
C LEU A 332 14.09 8.10 -38.16
N ALA A 333 12.89 8.50 -37.77
CA ALA A 333 12.07 9.43 -38.52
C ALA A 333 11.10 10.17 -37.61
N ALA A 334 10.72 11.39 -38.00
CA ALA A 334 9.64 12.14 -37.40
C ALA A 334 8.76 12.71 -38.52
N ALA A 335 7.44 12.64 -38.35
CA ALA A 335 6.48 13.19 -39.28
C ALA A 335 5.46 14.02 -38.52
N GLU A 336 5.34 15.29 -38.90
CA GLU A 336 4.39 16.23 -38.30
C GLU A 336 3.05 16.22 -39.01
N VAL A 337 1.99 16.47 -38.25
CA VAL A 337 0.65 16.75 -38.74
C VAL A 337 0.25 18.13 -38.23
N PRO A 338 0.36 19.19 -39.07
CA PRO A 338 0.05 20.55 -38.66
C PRO A 338 -1.36 20.67 -38.08
N LEU A 339 -1.51 21.50 -37.04
CA LEU A 339 -2.78 21.75 -36.32
C LEU A 339 -3.29 20.57 -35.48
N TRP A 340 -2.46 19.57 -35.20
CA TRP A 340 -2.86 18.47 -34.32
C TRP A 340 -2.11 18.46 -33.01
N LEU A 341 -2.76 17.89 -31.99
CA LEU A 341 -2.18 17.49 -30.72
C LEU A 341 -2.47 16.00 -30.53
N MET A 342 -1.47 15.14 -30.77
CA MET A 342 -1.62 13.70 -30.62
C MET A 342 -1.47 13.29 -29.16
N SER A 343 -2.09 12.20 -28.74
CA SER A 343 -2.05 11.74 -27.35
C SER A 343 -1.87 10.23 -27.19
N ARG A 344 -2.27 9.43 -28.20
CA ARG A 344 -2.14 7.96 -28.19
C ARG A 344 -1.67 7.42 -29.52
N VAL A 345 -1.06 6.24 -29.49
CA VAL A 345 -0.65 5.51 -30.69
C VAL A 345 -0.96 4.02 -30.57
N ALA A 346 -1.49 3.44 -31.65
CA ALA A 346 -1.50 1.99 -31.85
C ALA A 346 -1.06 1.66 -33.28
N VAL A 347 -0.51 0.47 -33.46
CA VAL A 347 -0.03 0.02 -34.77
C VAL A 347 -0.72 -1.28 -35.13
N VAL A 348 -1.44 -1.26 -36.25
CA VAL A 348 -2.05 -2.44 -36.86
C VAL A 348 -1.33 -2.69 -38.18
N ASP A 349 -0.66 -3.83 -38.24
CA ASP A 349 0.16 -4.25 -39.38
C ASP A 349 1.17 -3.17 -39.80
N SER A 350 1.03 -2.57 -40.99
CA SER A 350 1.91 -1.52 -41.51
C SER A 350 1.34 -0.11 -41.36
N LEU A 351 0.32 0.07 -40.52
CA LEU A 351 -0.35 1.34 -40.28
C LEU A 351 -0.25 1.76 -38.80
N ALA A 352 0.19 2.99 -38.57
CA ALA A 352 0.17 3.64 -37.26
C ALA A 352 -1.02 4.59 -37.16
N TYR A 353 -1.78 4.44 -36.09
CA TYR A 353 -2.99 5.20 -35.78
C TYR A 353 -2.71 6.07 -34.58
N LEU A 354 -2.81 7.39 -34.76
CA LEU A 354 -2.62 8.34 -33.69
C LEU A 354 -3.94 9.01 -33.37
N LEU A 355 -4.38 8.86 -32.13
CA LEU A 355 -5.52 9.59 -31.60
C LEU A 355 -5.04 10.98 -31.18
N GLY A 356 -5.76 12.00 -31.61
CA GLY A 356 -5.41 13.36 -31.27
C GLY A 356 -6.55 14.34 -31.49
N ARG A 357 -6.32 15.55 -31.02
CA ARG A 357 -7.22 16.67 -31.21
C ARG A 357 -6.74 17.50 -32.37
N ARG A 358 -7.61 17.70 -33.36
CA ARG A 358 -7.36 18.64 -34.44
C ARG A 358 -7.84 20.02 -34.00
N LYS A 359 -6.93 20.99 -34.00
CA LYS A 359 -7.25 22.40 -33.80
C LYS A 359 -8.06 22.92 -34.98
N GLY A 360 -9.24 23.46 -34.71
CA GLY A 360 -10.18 23.89 -35.74
C GLY A 360 -11.20 24.92 -35.25
N LEU A 361 -11.75 25.71 -36.18
CA LEU A 361 -12.87 26.62 -35.93
C LEU A 361 -14.17 25.96 -36.40
N PRO A 362 -15.29 26.07 -35.66
CA PRO A 362 -15.48 26.83 -34.42
C PRO A 362 -15.05 26.09 -33.14
N ALA A 363 -14.76 24.79 -33.22
CA ALA A 363 -14.28 24.00 -32.09
C ALA A 363 -13.33 22.91 -32.57
N ASP A 364 -12.44 22.49 -31.68
CA ASP A 364 -11.55 21.38 -31.93
C ASP A 364 -12.33 20.06 -31.95
N SER A 365 -11.79 19.06 -32.65
CA SER A 365 -12.46 17.76 -32.79
C SER A 365 -11.49 16.62 -32.57
N LEU A 366 -11.97 15.56 -31.93
CA LEU A 366 -11.22 14.32 -31.75
C LEU A 366 -11.18 13.57 -33.08
N GLY A 367 -9.99 13.14 -33.47
CA GLY A 367 -9.80 12.39 -34.69
C GLY A 367 -8.62 11.44 -34.61
N ILE A 368 -8.52 10.60 -35.64
CA ILE A 368 -7.47 9.61 -35.77
C ILE A 368 -6.69 9.94 -37.03
N ALA A 369 -5.42 10.27 -36.87
CA ALA A 369 -4.45 10.40 -37.95
C ALA A 369 -3.84 9.04 -38.28
N VAL A 370 -3.69 8.74 -39.57
CA VAL A 370 -3.19 7.46 -40.05
C VAL A 370 -1.90 7.66 -40.83
N PHE A 371 -0.89 6.86 -40.49
CA PHE A 371 0.40 6.84 -41.17
C PHE A 371 0.70 5.43 -41.68
N SER A 372 1.18 5.35 -42.91
CA SER A 372 1.85 4.15 -43.41
C SER A 372 3.26 4.10 -42.86
N VAL A 373 3.57 3.00 -42.18
CA VAL A 373 4.86 2.73 -41.52
C VAL A 373 5.52 1.44 -42.04
N GLY A 374 5.13 1.00 -43.24
CA GLY A 374 5.74 -0.15 -43.92
C GLY A 374 7.24 0.05 -44.22
N ASP A 375 7.66 1.30 -44.48
CA ASP A 375 9.05 1.73 -44.35
C ASP A 375 9.18 2.60 -43.08
N PRO A 376 9.76 2.07 -41.98
CA PRO A 376 9.92 2.81 -40.73
C PRO A 376 10.80 4.05 -40.85
N ALA A 377 11.66 4.15 -41.86
CA ALA A 377 12.50 5.32 -42.09
C ALA A 377 11.74 6.45 -42.83
N HIS A 378 10.61 6.13 -43.48
CA HIS A 378 9.82 7.08 -44.26
C HIS A 378 8.32 6.91 -43.95
N PRO A 379 7.86 7.28 -42.74
CA PRO A 379 6.44 7.25 -42.42
C PRO A 379 5.67 8.23 -43.31
N VAL A 380 4.59 7.76 -43.94
CA VAL A 380 3.77 8.57 -44.87
C VAL A 380 2.39 8.82 -44.29
N PHE A 381 2.01 10.09 -44.12
CA PHE A 381 0.66 10.46 -43.72
C PHE A 381 -0.36 10.06 -44.80
N LYS A 382 -1.30 9.18 -44.44
CA LYS A 382 -2.34 8.66 -45.35
C LYS A 382 -3.61 9.49 -45.30
N GLY A 383 -3.91 10.08 -44.15
CA GLY A 383 -5.12 10.87 -43.95
C GLY A 383 -5.55 10.86 -42.49
N TYR A 384 -6.74 11.39 -42.23
CA TYR A 384 -7.35 11.40 -40.91
C TYR A 384 -8.85 11.19 -41.00
N ARG A 385 -9.46 10.76 -39.90
CA ARG A 385 -10.91 10.73 -39.74
C ARG A 385 -11.31 11.32 -38.40
N ILE A 386 -12.31 12.21 -38.42
CA ILE A 386 -12.91 12.77 -37.21
C ILE A 386 -13.92 11.76 -36.67
N ILE A 387 -13.83 11.44 -35.38
CA ILE A 387 -14.65 10.38 -34.76
C ILE A 387 -15.80 10.91 -33.89
N GLY A 388 -15.82 12.21 -33.62
CA GLY A 388 -16.92 12.88 -32.91
C GLY A 388 -16.44 13.78 -31.77
N ASN A 389 -17.39 14.51 -31.19
CA ASN A 389 -17.20 15.33 -29.98
C ASN A 389 -17.95 14.75 -28.76
N ASP A 390 -18.52 13.55 -28.92
CA ASP A 390 -19.30 12.83 -27.91
C ASP A 390 -18.42 12.04 -26.93
N ILE A 391 -17.23 11.62 -27.38
CA ILE A 391 -16.25 10.91 -26.55
C ILE A 391 -15.26 11.91 -25.96
N GLU A 392 -15.02 11.81 -24.67
CA GLU A 392 -14.11 12.72 -23.95
C GLU A 392 -12.62 12.45 -24.25
N GLU A 393 -11.73 13.35 -23.84
CA GLU A 393 -10.41 13.53 -24.49
C GLU A 393 -9.26 12.62 -23.99
N PHE A 394 -9.46 11.71 -23.02
CA PHE A 394 -8.33 11.13 -22.27
C PHE A 394 -8.38 9.63 -21.94
N TRP A 395 -8.34 8.80 -22.98
CA TRP A 395 -8.68 7.38 -22.88
C TRP A 395 -7.60 6.44 -23.42
N ASN A 396 -7.79 5.13 -23.22
CA ASN A 396 -6.85 4.12 -23.64
C ASN A 396 -7.14 3.66 -25.07
N TRP A 397 -6.10 3.51 -25.89
CA TRP A 397 -6.19 3.17 -27.31
C TRP A 397 -5.37 1.93 -27.62
N ASP A 398 -6.00 0.82 -27.99
CA ASP A 398 -5.30 -0.46 -28.16
C ASP A 398 -5.63 -1.12 -29.50
N ARG A 399 -4.65 -1.84 -30.05
CA ARG A 399 -4.88 -2.79 -31.14
C ARG A 399 -5.67 -3.97 -30.61
N CYS A 400 -6.77 -4.30 -31.29
CA CYS A 400 -7.54 -5.50 -31.02
C CYS A 400 -7.79 -6.24 -32.34
N GLY A 401 -7.22 -7.45 -32.45
CA GLY A 401 -7.20 -8.21 -33.70
C GLY A 401 -6.64 -7.39 -34.89
N ALA A 402 -7.48 -7.24 -35.92
CA ALA A 402 -7.21 -6.46 -37.13
C ALA A 402 -7.72 -5.00 -37.07
N GLY A 403 -8.22 -4.54 -35.93
CA GLY A 403 -8.71 -3.18 -35.76
C GLY A 403 -8.27 -2.54 -34.44
N LEU A 404 -9.07 -1.62 -33.95
CA LEU A 404 -8.71 -0.74 -32.83
C LEU A 404 -9.86 -0.66 -31.82
N THR A 405 -9.51 -0.42 -30.58
CA THR A 405 -10.46 -0.22 -29.50
C THR A 405 -10.07 0.99 -28.65
N LEU A 406 -11.07 1.80 -28.33
CA LEU A 406 -10.97 2.96 -27.47
C LEU A 406 -11.80 2.71 -26.20
N SER A 407 -11.24 2.93 -25.02
CA SER A 407 -12.00 2.81 -23.77
C SER A 407 -12.36 4.19 -23.22
N GLY A 408 -13.59 4.67 -23.41
CA GLY A 408 -13.96 6.08 -23.23
C GLY A 408 -15.17 6.35 -22.35
N ARG A 409 -15.33 7.60 -21.90
CA ARG A 409 -16.60 8.15 -21.41
C ARG A 409 -17.30 8.92 -22.52
N TRP A 410 -18.62 8.75 -22.61
CA TRP A 410 -19.52 9.56 -23.43
C TRP A 410 -20.83 9.77 -22.68
N GLY A 411 -21.09 11.01 -22.25
CA GLY A 411 -22.22 11.33 -21.37
C GLY A 411 -22.12 10.63 -20.02
N ASP A 412 -23.18 9.90 -19.64
CA ASP A 412 -23.28 9.11 -18.40
C ASP A 412 -22.72 7.68 -18.54
N LYS A 413 -22.07 7.35 -19.67
CA LYS A 413 -21.61 5.98 -19.97
C LYS A 413 -20.09 5.91 -19.99
N LEU A 414 -19.56 4.84 -19.42
CA LEU A 414 -18.15 4.46 -19.52
C LEU A 414 -18.08 3.08 -20.20
N GLY A 415 -17.26 2.95 -21.25
CA GLY A 415 -17.22 1.71 -22.01
C GLY A 415 -16.14 1.61 -23.07
N LEU A 416 -16.33 0.69 -24.00
CA LEU A 416 -15.46 0.45 -25.15
C LEU A 416 -16.16 0.88 -26.45
N VAL A 417 -15.38 1.46 -27.35
CA VAL A 417 -15.78 1.75 -28.74
C VAL A 417 -14.79 1.02 -29.64
N SER A 418 -15.29 0.16 -30.52
CA SER A 418 -14.48 -0.55 -31.51
C SER A 418 -14.44 0.20 -32.83
N PHE A 419 -13.33 0.02 -33.55
CA PHE A 419 -13.14 0.55 -34.88
C PHE A 419 -12.63 -0.54 -35.82
N THR A 420 -13.37 -0.78 -36.89
CA THR A 420 -12.93 -1.60 -38.04
C THR A 420 -12.15 -0.73 -39.02
N LEU A 421 -11.26 -1.33 -39.80
CA LEU A 421 -10.51 -0.61 -40.83
C LEU A 421 -11.22 -0.76 -42.18
N ASP A 422 -11.40 0.34 -42.91
CA ASP A 422 -11.91 0.30 -44.29
C ASP A 422 -10.82 -0.12 -45.30
N VAL A 423 -11.18 -0.19 -46.58
CA VAL A 423 -10.26 -0.64 -47.66
C VAL A 423 -9.02 0.25 -47.81
N GLU A 424 -9.07 1.49 -47.33
CA GLU A 424 -7.93 2.42 -47.33
C GLU A 424 -7.14 2.39 -46.02
N GLY A 425 -7.59 1.58 -45.06
CA GLY A 425 -7.01 1.45 -43.72
C GLY A 425 -7.44 2.55 -42.76
N LEU A 426 -8.46 3.34 -43.08
CA LEU A 426 -9.00 4.37 -42.19
C LEU A 426 -9.98 3.75 -41.18
N PRO A 427 -9.96 4.17 -39.90
CA PRO A 427 -10.77 3.57 -38.85
C PRO A 427 -12.23 4.02 -38.92
N ALA A 428 -13.17 3.09 -38.99
CA ALA A 428 -14.61 3.33 -38.91
C ALA A 428 -15.16 2.82 -37.58
N ARG A 429 -15.90 3.67 -36.85
CA ARG A 429 -16.61 3.27 -35.61
C ARG A 429 -17.55 2.12 -35.95
N ALA A 430 -17.42 1.02 -35.24
CA ALA A 430 -18.08 -0.24 -35.57
C ALA A 430 -19.16 -0.61 -34.55
N ASP A 431 -18.80 -0.66 -33.26
CA ASP A 431 -19.73 -1.00 -32.19
C ASP A 431 -19.32 -0.31 -30.86
N GLU A 432 -20.24 -0.32 -29.90
CA GLU A 432 -20.09 0.27 -28.58
C GLU A 432 -20.57 -0.68 -27.48
N LEU A 433 -19.72 -0.92 -26.50
CA LEU A 433 -20.06 -1.71 -25.33
C LEU A 433 -19.99 -0.84 -24.08
N VAL A 434 -21.13 -0.65 -23.43
CA VAL A 434 -21.21 0.09 -22.15
C VAL A 434 -20.79 -0.85 -21.03
N VAL A 435 -19.72 -0.50 -20.32
CA VAL A 435 -19.20 -1.27 -19.19
C VAL A 435 -19.90 -0.89 -17.89
N GLU A 436 -20.09 0.42 -17.70
CA GLU A 436 -20.69 1.01 -16.51
C GLU A 436 -21.49 2.27 -16.86
N LYS A 437 -22.59 2.52 -16.13
CA LYS A 437 -23.29 3.79 -16.14
C LYS A 437 -22.89 4.59 -14.89
N LEU A 438 -22.48 5.82 -15.11
CA LEU A 438 -22.09 6.73 -14.05
C LEU A 438 -23.34 7.28 -13.33
N PRO A 439 -23.27 7.46 -12.00
CA PRO A 439 -24.36 8.06 -11.23
C PRO A 439 -24.72 9.48 -11.72
N GLU A 440 -25.98 9.87 -11.55
CA GLU A 440 -26.43 11.23 -11.86
C GLU A 440 -25.70 12.25 -10.95
N GLY A 441 -25.16 13.32 -11.56
CA GLY A 441 -24.37 14.32 -10.83
C GLY A 441 -22.93 13.90 -10.51
N TYR A 442 -22.45 12.77 -11.06
CA TYR A 442 -21.05 12.37 -10.97
C TYR A 442 -20.12 13.49 -11.45
N GLN A 443 -19.25 13.98 -10.56
CA GLN A 443 -18.20 14.94 -10.90
C GLN A 443 -16.85 14.25 -10.71
N ASP A 444 -15.94 14.39 -11.68
CA ASP A 444 -14.58 13.89 -11.51
C ASP A 444 -13.92 14.60 -10.33
N ASP A 445 -13.43 13.81 -9.38
CA ASP A 445 -12.66 14.30 -8.23
C ASP A 445 -11.44 15.07 -8.76
N PHE A 446 -11.48 16.40 -8.61
CA PHE A 446 -10.49 17.41 -9.02
C PHE A 446 -10.42 17.76 -10.51
N ARG A 447 -11.14 18.81 -10.94
CA ARG A 447 -10.86 19.70 -12.10
C ARG A 447 -10.13 19.04 -13.29
N GLY A 448 -10.56 17.86 -13.76
CA GLY A 448 -9.99 17.15 -14.92
C GLY A 448 -8.62 16.48 -14.71
N TRP A 449 -8.11 16.35 -13.47
CA TRP A 449 -6.80 15.76 -13.20
C TRP A 449 -6.84 14.23 -12.97
N TRP A 450 -8.01 13.66 -12.67
CA TRP A 450 -8.19 12.25 -12.31
C TRP A 450 -9.57 11.72 -12.73
N GLU A 451 -9.76 11.43 -14.01
CA GLU A 451 -11.05 10.92 -14.53
C GLU A 451 -11.23 9.41 -14.24
N HIS A 452 -12.48 8.96 -14.07
CA HIS A 452 -12.84 7.54 -13.94
C HIS A 452 -12.48 6.76 -15.23
N LYS A 453 -11.30 6.14 -15.25
CA LYS A 453 -10.80 5.38 -16.41
C LYS A 453 -11.11 3.90 -16.32
N LEU A 454 -11.20 3.21 -17.45
CA LEU A 454 -11.17 1.75 -17.49
C LEU A 454 -9.73 1.26 -17.56
N SER A 455 -9.41 0.22 -16.80
CA SER A 455 -8.15 -0.51 -16.97
C SER A 455 -8.38 -1.58 -18.01
N VAL A 456 -7.65 -1.52 -19.11
CA VAL A 456 -7.89 -2.41 -20.25
C VAL A 456 -6.62 -3.17 -20.58
N HIS A 457 -6.76 -4.49 -20.74
CA HIS A 457 -5.70 -5.34 -21.24
C HIS A 457 -6.21 -6.15 -22.44
N VAL A 458 -5.70 -5.84 -23.63
CA VAL A 458 -6.06 -6.51 -24.87
C VAL A 458 -5.06 -7.62 -25.19
N HIS A 459 -5.57 -8.82 -25.47
CA HIS A 459 -4.78 -9.94 -25.97
C HIS A 459 -5.47 -10.55 -27.18
N ASN A 460 -4.91 -10.32 -28.37
CA ASN A 460 -5.52 -10.66 -29.66
C ASN A 460 -6.92 -10.03 -29.81
N GLU A 461 -7.95 -10.86 -29.90
CA GLU A 461 -9.37 -10.50 -30.08
C GLU A 461 -10.14 -10.62 -28.76
N ARG A 462 -9.46 -10.59 -27.62
CA ARG A 462 -10.08 -10.60 -26.30
C ARG A 462 -9.61 -9.42 -25.47
N ILE A 463 -10.57 -8.77 -24.82
CA ILE A 463 -10.35 -7.55 -24.04
C ILE A 463 -10.75 -7.83 -22.60
N TRP A 464 -9.82 -7.71 -21.68
CA TRP A 464 -10.12 -7.67 -20.25
C TRP A 464 -10.29 -6.22 -19.83
N VAL A 465 -11.34 -5.97 -19.05
CA VAL A 465 -11.67 -4.63 -18.56
C VAL A 465 -11.86 -4.67 -17.06
N GLY A 466 -10.96 -3.99 -16.33
CA GLY A 466 -11.11 -3.68 -14.92
C GLY A 466 -11.92 -2.41 -14.75
N TYR A 467 -13.03 -2.52 -14.04
CA TYR A 467 -13.92 -1.41 -13.69
C TYR A 467 -14.12 -1.36 -12.17
N ARG A 468 -14.96 -0.47 -11.69
CA ARG A 468 -15.11 -0.17 -10.28
C ARG A 468 -15.50 -1.39 -9.43
N ASP A 469 -16.56 -2.09 -9.79
CA ASP A 469 -17.07 -3.19 -8.95
C ASP A 469 -16.39 -4.54 -9.21
N GLY A 470 -15.52 -4.62 -10.23
CA GLY A 470 -14.83 -5.86 -10.56
C GLY A 470 -14.15 -5.82 -11.93
N PHE A 471 -14.30 -6.89 -12.70
CA PHE A 471 -13.77 -6.96 -14.07
C PHE A 471 -14.70 -7.75 -14.98
N LEU A 472 -14.53 -7.54 -16.29
CA LEU A 472 -15.25 -8.28 -17.32
C LEU A 472 -14.32 -8.68 -18.47
N ALA A 473 -14.75 -9.64 -19.27
CA ALA A 473 -14.10 -10.00 -20.53
C ALA A 473 -15.04 -9.78 -21.71
N VAL A 474 -14.50 -9.17 -22.76
CA VAL A 474 -15.19 -8.93 -24.04
C VAL A 474 -14.53 -9.77 -25.12
N ASP A 475 -15.36 -10.51 -25.86
CA ASP A 475 -15.01 -11.13 -27.11
C ASP A 475 -15.14 -10.10 -28.24
N ALA A 476 -14.03 -9.86 -28.92
CA ALA A 476 -13.87 -8.87 -29.98
C ALA A 476 -13.41 -9.53 -31.29
N ARG A 477 -13.73 -10.82 -31.49
CA ARG A 477 -13.53 -11.52 -32.78
C ARG A 477 -14.26 -10.81 -33.93
N ASN A 478 -15.45 -10.28 -33.64
CA ASN A 478 -16.17 -9.39 -34.52
C ASN A 478 -16.20 -7.99 -33.90
N LEU A 479 -15.40 -7.06 -34.42
CA LEU A 479 -15.39 -5.69 -33.92
C LEU A 479 -16.71 -4.94 -34.16
N GLY A 480 -17.57 -5.40 -35.07
CA GLY A 480 -18.91 -4.85 -35.27
C GLY A 480 -19.96 -5.39 -34.29
N GLU A 481 -19.59 -6.32 -33.41
CA GLU A 481 -20.47 -6.92 -32.42
C GLU A 481 -19.65 -7.37 -31.20
N LEU A 482 -19.29 -6.42 -30.34
CA LEU A 482 -18.58 -6.68 -29.10
C LEU A 482 -19.50 -7.45 -28.15
N GLN A 483 -19.06 -8.62 -27.70
CA GLN A 483 -19.84 -9.46 -26.79
C GLN A 483 -19.18 -9.56 -25.42
N GLU A 484 -19.88 -9.08 -24.39
CA GLU A 484 -19.50 -9.40 -23.01
C GLU A 484 -19.70 -10.90 -22.77
N THR A 485 -18.62 -11.59 -22.40
CA THR A 485 -18.63 -13.05 -22.20
C THR A 485 -18.67 -13.45 -20.74
N VAL A 486 -18.06 -12.64 -19.88
CA VAL A 486 -18.05 -12.87 -18.44
C VAL A 486 -17.91 -11.56 -17.69
N ARG A 487 -18.58 -11.50 -16.54
CA ARG A 487 -18.48 -10.42 -15.55
C ARG A 487 -18.28 -11.02 -14.18
N VAL A 488 -17.30 -10.50 -13.46
CA VAL A 488 -16.95 -10.92 -12.10
C VAL A 488 -17.01 -9.69 -11.21
N GLU A 489 -17.99 -9.67 -10.32
CA GLU A 489 -18.08 -8.67 -9.26
C GLU A 489 -17.25 -9.12 -8.06
N MET A 490 -16.43 -8.22 -7.54
CA MET A 490 -15.53 -8.52 -6.42
C MET A 490 -16.10 -8.13 -5.06
N GLY A 491 -17.15 -7.30 -5.02
CA GLY A 491 -17.88 -6.94 -3.79
C GLY A 491 -17.08 -6.15 -2.74
N ASP A 492 -15.92 -5.62 -3.13
CA ASP A 492 -14.95 -4.95 -2.26
C ASP A 492 -14.96 -3.42 -2.38
N TYR A 493 -15.57 -2.88 -3.44
CA TYR A 493 -15.68 -1.46 -3.70
C TYR A 493 -16.74 -0.80 -2.79
N ASN A 494 -16.40 0.36 -2.23
CA ASN A 494 -17.33 1.22 -1.51
C ASN A 494 -17.11 2.69 -1.89
N SER A 495 -18.13 3.34 -2.46
CA SER A 495 -18.05 4.72 -2.95
C SER A 495 -17.80 5.78 -1.88
N GLU A 496 -18.03 5.47 -0.59
CA GLU A 496 -17.67 6.37 0.52
C GLU A 496 -16.15 6.43 0.74
N TYR A 497 -15.44 5.35 0.40
CA TYR A 497 -14.07 5.11 0.87
C TYR A 497 -13.05 4.91 -0.25
N ASP A 498 -13.48 4.31 -1.36
CA ASP A 498 -12.63 3.94 -2.47
C ASP A 498 -12.73 4.98 -3.58
N SER A 499 -11.59 5.36 -4.14
CA SER A 499 -11.56 6.29 -5.26
C SER A 499 -12.38 5.73 -6.43
N HIS A 500 -13.06 6.60 -7.17
CA HIS A 500 -13.66 6.31 -8.47
C HIS A 500 -12.57 6.11 -9.54
N LYS A 501 -11.52 5.33 -9.28
CA LYS A 501 -10.51 4.96 -10.28
C LYS A 501 -10.87 3.61 -10.88
N SER A 502 -10.24 3.30 -12.01
CA SER A 502 -10.22 1.93 -12.55
C SER A 502 -9.62 0.97 -11.54
N ARG A 503 -10.02 -0.29 -11.65
CA ARG A 503 -9.34 -1.41 -11.01
C ARG A 503 -8.17 -1.85 -11.89
N PRO A 504 -6.90 -1.68 -11.49
CA PRO A 504 -5.77 -2.14 -12.29
C PRO A 504 -5.89 -3.64 -12.59
N ILE A 505 -5.73 -3.98 -13.86
CA ILE A 505 -5.69 -5.37 -14.33
C ILE A 505 -4.48 -5.60 -15.22
N THR A 506 -3.93 -6.81 -15.18
CA THR A 506 -2.86 -7.22 -16.09
C THR A 506 -2.90 -8.72 -16.29
N ARG A 507 -2.53 -9.18 -17.50
CA ARG A 507 -2.58 -10.58 -17.89
C ARG A 507 -1.17 -11.11 -18.12
N GLU A 508 -0.93 -12.32 -17.67
CA GLU A 508 0.28 -13.07 -17.97
C GLU A 508 -0.07 -14.55 -18.17
N GLY A 509 0.37 -15.16 -19.27
CA GLY A 509 0.14 -16.59 -19.47
C GLY A 509 -1.35 -16.93 -19.47
N HIS A 510 -1.82 -17.75 -18.53
CA HIS A 510 -3.25 -18.05 -18.31
C HIS A 510 -3.77 -17.43 -17.01
N THR A 511 -3.10 -16.40 -16.50
CA THR A 511 -3.43 -15.74 -15.24
C THR A 511 -3.82 -14.29 -15.50
N LEU A 512 -4.93 -13.86 -14.91
CA LEU A 512 -5.33 -12.46 -14.85
C LEU A 512 -5.12 -11.96 -13.41
N TYR A 513 -4.28 -10.94 -13.26
CA TYR A 513 -4.07 -10.29 -11.99
C TYR A 513 -4.96 -9.05 -11.89
N VAL A 514 -5.69 -8.96 -10.80
CA VAL A 514 -6.72 -7.94 -10.56
C VAL A 514 -6.50 -7.34 -9.18
N HIS A 515 -6.53 -6.01 -9.09
CA HIS A 515 -6.46 -5.33 -7.81
C HIS A 515 -7.78 -5.51 -7.02
N ARG A 516 -7.67 -5.87 -5.75
CA ARG A 516 -8.77 -5.80 -4.76
C ARG A 516 -8.60 -4.50 -3.96
N TYR A 517 -9.62 -3.66 -3.91
CA TYR A 517 -9.60 -2.41 -3.15
C TYR A 517 -9.53 -2.66 -1.64
N TRP A 518 -10.29 -3.64 -1.15
CA TRP A 518 -10.35 -3.92 0.26
C TRP A 518 -10.63 -5.40 0.61
N PRO A 519 -9.86 -6.00 1.55
CA PRO A 519 -8.53 -5.54 1.97
C PRO A 519 -7.59 -5.47 0.75
N GLY A 520 -6.74 -4.43 0.69
CA GLY A 520 -5.91 -4.13 -0.48
C GLY A 520 -4.98 -5.29 -0.87
N ASN A 521 -5.27 -5.97 -1.98
CA ASN A 521 -4.55 -7.16 -2.45
C ASN A 521 -4.38 -7.14 -3.98
N LEU A 522 -3.42 -7.94 -4.45
CA LEU A 522 -3.36 -8.37 -5.84
C LEU A 522 -3.89 -9.79 -5.92
N VAL A 523 -4.94 -10.01 -6.69
CA VAL A 523 -5.64 -11.30 -6.79
C VAL A 523 -5.35 -11.90 -8.16
N ALA A 524 -4.89 -13.14 -8.19
CA ALA A 524 -4.72 -13.92 -9.41
C ALA A 524 -5.97 -14.76 -9.70
N PHE A 525 -6.43 -14.67 -10.93
CA PHE A 525 -7.50 -15.49 -11.49
C PHE A 525 -6.92 -16.41 -12.58
N ASP A 526 -7.19 -17.71 -12.49
CA ASP A 526 -7.00 -18.62 -13.60
C ASP A 526 -8.05 -18.32 -14.68
N ILE A 527 -7.56 -18.05 -15.89
CA ILE A 527 -8.33 -17.75 -17.10
C ILE A 527 -8.01 -18.74 -18.24
N ALA A 528 -7.56 -19.95 -17.91
CA ALA A 528 -7.38 -21.03 -18.89
C ALA A 528 -8.68 -21.34 -19.65
N ASP A 529 -9.82 -21.33 -18.94
CA ASP A 529 -11.12 -21.08 -19.54
C ASP A 529 -11.46 -19.59 -19.36
N PRO A 530 -11.32 -18.77 -20.42
CA PRO A 530 -11.46 -17.33 -20.30
C PRO A 530 -12.92 -16.89 -20.10
N ASN A 531 -13.90 -17.80 -20.21
CA ASN A 531 -15.30 -17.52 -19.90
C ASN A 531 -15.68 -17.94 -18.47
N ARG A 532 -14.75 -18.58 -17.73
CA ARG A 532 -14.95 -19.00 -16.34
C ARG A 532 -13.72 -18.68 -15.47
N PRO A 533 -13.39 -17.40 -15.25
CA PRO A 533 -12.31 -17.01 -14.38
C PRO A 533 -12.49 -17.57 -12.97
N ARG A 534 -11.42 -18.08 -12.35
CA ARG A 534 -11.43 -18.61 -10.98
C ARG A 534 -10.33 -17.98 -10.16
N GLU A 535 -10.68 -17.43 -9.00
CA GLU A 535 -9.66 -16.96 -8.04
C GLU A 535 -8.80 -18.14 -7.59
N ILE A 536 -7.48 -18.03 -7.77
CA ILE A 536 -6.50 -19.07 -7.40
C ILE A 536 -5.64 -18.64 -6.22
N GLU A 537 -5.22 -17.37 -6.20
CA GLU A 537 -4.26 -16.87 -5.22
C GLU A 537 -4.40 -15.36 -5.03
N TYR A 538 -3.83 -14.84 -3.94
CA TYR A 538 -3.69 -13.40 -3.73
C TYR A 538 -2.40 -13.09 -2.97
N TRP A 539 -1.90 -11.86 -3.13
CA TRP A 539 -0.78 -11.30 -2.36
C TRP A 539 -1.21 -10.04 -1.64
N PHE A 540 -0.62 -9.80 -0.46
CA PHE A 540 -0.73 -8.58 0.34
C PHE A 540 0.01 -7.40 -0.31
N PHE A 541 -0.35 -7.13 -1.55
CA PHE A 541 0.25 -6.14 -2.42
C PHE A 541 -0.84 -5.18 -2.89
N THR A 542 -0.61 -3.88 -2.67
CA THR A 542 -1.51 -2.84 -3.20
C THR A 542 -0.93 -2.38 -4.52
N ALA A 543 -1.59 -2.78 -5.61
CA ALA A 543 -1.16 -2.40 -6.95
C ALA A 543 -1.19 -0.88 -7.13
N ARG A 544 -0.13 -0.34 -7.74
CA ARG A 544 -0.13 1.07 -8.18
C ARG A 544 -0.88 1.18 -9.51
N ASN A 545 -1.00 2.41 -10.03
CA ASN A 545 -1.82 2.75 -11.20
C ASN A 545 -1.64 1.82 -12.42
N THR A 546 -0.41 1.46 -12.78
CA THR A 546 -0.12 0.51 -13.87
C THR A 546 0.76 -0.59 -13.33
N ILE A 547 0.35 -1.84 -13.53
CA ILE A 547 1.13 -3.02 -13.15
C ILE A 547 1.41 -3.87 -14.38
N LYS A 548 2.66 -4.32 -14.50
CA LYS A 548 3.04 -5.40 -15.41
C LYS A 548 3.67 -6.48 -14.57
N ILE A 549 3.23 -7.71 -14.78
CA ILE A 549 3.74 -8.87 -14.05
C ILE A 549 4.46 -9.77 -15.04
N ILE A 550 5.67 -10.18 -14.67
CA ILE A 550 6.49 -11.13 -15.41
C ILE A 550 7.07 -12.13 -14.40
N ASP A 551 6.66 -13.38 -14.50
CA ASP A 551 6.84 -14.40 -13.49
C ASP A 551 6.34 -13.88 -12.12
N ASP A 552 7.20 -13.87 -11.11
CA ASP A 552 6.87 -13.34 -9.78
C ASP A 552 7.19 -11.84 -9.63
N TRP A 553 7.58 -11.14 -10.69
CA TRP A 553 8.04 -9.75 -10.61
C TRP A 553 6.94 -8.78 -11.01
N VAL A 554 6.61 -7.86 -10.11
CA VAL A 554 5.66 -6.76 -10.35
C VAL A 554 6.42 -5.49 -10.66
N TYR A 555 6.18 -4.94 -11.84
CA TYR A 555 6.72 -3.68 -12.30
C TYR A 555 5.61 -2.64 -12.29
N SER A 556 5.80 -1.57 -11.53
CA SER A 556 4.80 -0.51 -11.43
C SER A 556 5.37 0.85 -11.77
N THR A 557 4.77 1.55 -12.73
CA THR A 557 5.18 2.91 -13.08
C THR A 557 4.67 3.90 -12.02
N SER A 558 5.51 4.84 -11.62
CA SER A 558 5.16 5.98 -10.77
C SER A 558 5.36 7.30 -11.54
N ARG A 559 4.93 8.43 -10.96
CA ARG A 559 5.11 9.76 -11.56
C ARG A 559 6.56 10.06 -11.95
N ASN A 560 7.52 9.58 -11.15
CA ASN A 560 8.93 9.94 -11.27
C ASN A 560 9.84 8.70 -11.36
N GLY A 561 9.33 7.55 -11.81
CA GLY A 561 10.12 6.32 -11.72
C GLY A 561 9.38 5.02 -12.00
N LEU A 562 10.08 3.93 -11.71
CA LEU A 562 9.60 2.56 -11.78
C LEU A 562 9.81 1.93 -10.39
N SER A 563 8.78 1.32 -9.78
CA SER A 563 8.98 0.44 -8.62
C SER A 563 8.96 -1.00 -9.06
N VAL A 564 9.78 -1.81 -8.40
CA VAL A 564 9.85 -3.24 -8.67
C VAL A 564 9.74 -3.99 -7.36
N ASP A 565 8.79 -4.90 -7.36
CA ASP A 565 8.41 -5.71 -6.22
C ASP A 565 8.45 -7.18 -6.66
N ARG A 566 8.79 -8.08 -5.75
CA ARG A 566 8.76 -9.52 -6.00
C ARG A 566 7.66 -10.17 -5.17
N LEU A 567 6.72 -10.83 -5.83
CA LEU A 567 5.72 -11.69 -5.21
C LEU A 567 6.40 -12.93 -4.61
N THR A 568 5.90 -13.39 -3.48
CA THR A 568 6.45 -14.52 -2.76
C THR A 568 5.37 -15.54 -2.46
N ASP A 569 5.76 -16.81 -2.32
CA ASP A 569 4.87 -17.95 -2.03
C ASP A 569 4.01 -17.79 -0.75
N TYR A 570 4.39 -16.85 0.14
CA TYR A 570 3.71 -16.61 1.41
C TYR A 570 2.64 -15.53 1.35
N ARG A 571 2.12 -15.23 0.15
CA ARG A 571 1.17 -14.13 -0.09
C ARG A 571 1.70 -12.77 0.34
N THR A 572 3.02 -12.63 0.44
CA THR A 572 3.72 -11.38 0.73
C THR A 572 4.47 -10.89 -0.49
N TYR A 573 5.08 -9.71 -0.40
CA TYR A 573 5.99 -9.22 -1.42
C TYR A 573 7.24 -8.64 -0.78
N GLU A 574 8.34 -8.69 -1.54
CA GLU A 574 9.61 -8.06 -1.24
C GLU A 574 9.71 -6.77 -2.07
N ASP A 575 9.87 -5.61 -1.40
CA ASP A 575 10.19 -4.35 -2.08
C ASP A 575 11.66 -4.43 -2.52
N VAL A 576 11.88 -4.62 -3.82
CA VAL A 576 13.22 -4.79 -4.38
C VAL A 576 13.85 -3.43 -4.65
N GLY A 577 13.04 -2.44 -5.03
CA GLY A 577 13.52 -1.08 -5.15
C GLY A 577 12.61 -0.12 -5.90
N TYR A 578 13.12 1.11 -5.97
CA TYR A 578 12.51 2.21 -6.72
C TYR A 578 13.56 2.93 -7.55
N TRP A 579 13.38 2.94 -8.86
CA TRP A 579 14.23 3.63 -9.82
C TRP A 579 13.65 5.00 -10.07
N GLN A 580 14.45 6.04 -9.79
CA GLN A 580 14.01 7.41 -9.87
C GLN A 580 14.58 8.08 -11.12
N VAL A 581 13.74 8.85 -11.80
CA VAL A 581 14.18 9.70 -12.91
C VAL A 581 15.04 10.85 -12.36
N PRO A 582 16.21 11.14 -13.00
CA PRO A 582 17.05 12.30 -12.67
C PRO A 582 16.24 13.60 -12.58
N ASP A 583 16.58 14.47 -11.64
CA ASP A 583 15.85 15.73 -11.41
C ASP A 583 15.74 16.59 -12.67
N GLU A 584 16.79 16.59 -13.50
CA GLU A 584 16.88 17.32 -14.77
C GLU A 584 15.83 16.89 -15.82
N LEU A 585 15.34 15.65 -15.72
CA LEU A 585 14.34 15.09 -16.62
C LEU A 585 12.93 15.13 -16.01
N ARG A 586 12.78 15.69 -14.81
CA ARG A 586 11.46 15.88 -14.17
C ARG A 586 10.77 17.10 -14.74
N SER A 587 9.78 16.85 -15.59
CA SER A 587 8.87 17.91 -16.02
C SER A 587 7.78 18.17 -14.96
N SER A 588 7.59 19.44 -14.57
CA SER A 588 6.44 19.90 -13.77
C SER A 588 5.13 19.82 -14.57
N SER A 589 5.23 19.96 -15.90
CA SER A 589 4.21 19.66 -16.89
C SER A 589 4.37 18.23 -17.41
N SER A 590 4.21 17.24 -16.54
CA SER A 590 3.88 15.89 -17.03
C SER A 590 2.53 16.01 -17.75
N ILE A 591 2.54 16.18 -19.07
CA ILE A 591 1.36 16.18 -19.95
C ILE A 591 0.85 14.73 -20.09
N SER A 592 1.75 13.75 -19.91
CA SER A 592 1.42 12.33 -19.77
C SER A 592 1.46 11.88 -18.29
N ARG A 593 0.45 12.28 -17.51
CA ARG A 593 0.21 11.76 -16.14
C ARG A 593 -0.50 10.40 -16.12
N ASN A 594 -0.98 9.97 -17.28
CA ASN A 594 -1.72 8.73 -17.47
C ASN A 594 -0.77 7.60 -17.86
N TRP A 595 -1.12 6.40 -17.38
CA TRP A 595 -0.42 5.13 -17.48
C TRP A 595 0.54 5.00 -18.65
N LYS A 596 1.84 5.02 -18.37
CA LYS A 596 2.83 4.76 -19.39
C LYS A 596 3.00 3.27 -19.48
N ARG A 597 2.61 2.69 -20.62
CA ARG A 597 2.72 1.26 -20.88
C ARG A 597 4.18 0.84 -20.72
N LEU A 598 4.37 -0.31 -20.10
CA LEU A 598 5.69 -0.92 -19.96
C LEU A 598 5.86 -1.96 -21.07
N HIS A 599 6.63 -1.62 -22.09
CA HIS A 599 6.90 -2.53 -23.22
C HIS A 599 8.16 -3.35 -22.92
N LEU A 600 8.12 -4.64 -23.19
CA LEU A 600 9.30 -5.51 -23.07
C LEU A 600 9.79 -5.82 -24.48
N VAL A 601 11.03 -5.44 -24.79
CA VAL A 601 11.66 -5.67 -26.11
C VAL A 601 13.06 -6.19 -25.86
N ARG A 602 13.40 -7.36 -26.41
CA ARG A 602 14.73 -8.00 -26.25
C ARG A 602 15.21 -8.02 -24.79
N GLY A 603 14.31 -8.36 -23.86
CA GLY A 603 14.62 -8.42 -22.44
C GLY A 603 14.82 -7.07 -21.75
N HIS A 604 14.49 -5.94 -22.38
CA HIS A 604 14.60 -4.60 -21.81
C HIS A 604 13.24 -3.92 -21.75
N PHE A 605 13.01 -3.14 -20.69
CA PHE A 605 11.78 -2.38 -20.52
C PHE A 605 11.89 -1.00 -21.14
N TYR A 606 10.89 -0.65 -21.94
CA TYR A 606 10.73 0.65 -22.55
C TYR A 606 9.45 1.28 -22.00
N THR A 607 9.59 2.46 -21.44
CA THR A 607 8.46 3.25 -20.99
C THR A 607 8.81 4.71 -21.17
N LEU A 608 7.80 5.53 -21.42
CA LEU A 608 8.01 6.97 -21.41
C LEU A 608 8.09 7.37 -19.91
N ILE A 609 8.84 8.40 -19.52
CA ILE A 609 8.70 9.06 -18.20
C ILE A 609 9.06 10.54 -18.38
N GLY A 610 8.27 11.46 -17.82
CA GLY A 610 8.40 12.88 -18.17
C GLY A 610 8.14 13.10 -19.68
N ARG A 611 9.09 13.76 -20.37
CA ARG A 611 9.07 14.00 -21.82
C ARG A 611 9.83 12.97 -22.66
N SER A 612 10.49 11.99 -22.02
CA SER A 612 11.50 11.14 -22.66
C SER A 612 11.09 9.67 -22.69
N LEU A 613 11.71 8.92 -23.60
CA LEU A 613 11.72 7.46 -23.63
C LEU A 613 12.88 6.97 -22.78
N MET A 614 12.60 6.05 -21.86
CA MET A 614 13.60 5.48 -20.97
C MET A 614 13.65 3.97 -21.13
N VAL A 615 14.88 3.44 -21.10
CA VAL A 615 15.14 2.01 -21.17
C VAL A 615 15.65 1.53 -19.82
N PHE A 616 15.10 0.42 -19.33
CA PHE A 616 15.54 -0.21 -18.09
C PHE A 616 15.88 -1.69 -18.34
N SER A 617 17.01 -2.15 -17.79
CA SER A 617 17.34 -3.57 -17.80
C SER A 617 16.71 -4.27 -16.59
N PRO A 618 15.93 -5.36 -16.76
CA PRO A 618 15.46 -6.19 -15.67
C PRO A 618 16.59 -6.75 -14.82
N GLU A 619 17.78 -7.01 -15.38
CA GLU A 619 18.92 -7.50 -14.59
C GLU A 619 19.52 -6.41 -13.71
N GLN A 620 19.65 -5.18 -14.23
CA GLN A 620 20.00 -4.01 -13.40
C GLN A 620 18.95 -3.75 -12.31
N ILE A 621 17.69 -4.04 -12.63
CA ILE A 621 16.57 -3.92 -11.70
C ILE A 621 16.65 -4.98 -10.59
N LYS A 622 16.88 -6.25 -10.95
CA LYS A 622 16.89 -7.39 -10.01
C LYS A 622 18.18 -7.46 -9.20
N GLY A 623 19.30 -6.98 -9.76
CA GLY A 623 20.64 -6.99 -9.16
C GLY A 623 20.92 -5.84 -8.19
N GLY A 624 20.05 -4.83 -8.13
CA GLY A 624 20.12 -3.76 -7.14
C GLY A 624 19.61 -4.21 -5.77
N ARG A 625 20.27 -5.18 -5.14
CA ARG A 625 20.06 -5.44 -3.70
C ARG A 625 20.85 -4.40 -2.88
N PRO A 626 20.31 -3.92 -1.74
CA PRO A 626 21.09 -3.19 -0.74
C PRO A 626 22.22 -4.03 -0.13
#